data_AF-A0A7Y9N5B9-F1
#
_entry.id   AF-A0A7Y9N5B9-F1
#
_cell.length_a   1.000
_cell.length_b   1.000
_cell.length_c   1.000
_cell.angle_alpha   90.00
_cell.angle_beta   90.00
_cell.angle_gamma   90.00
#
_symmetry.space_group_name_H-M   'P 1'
#
loop_
_entity.id
_entity.type
_entity.pdbx_description
1 polymer ?
#
loop_
_entity_poly.entity_id
_entity_poly.type
_entity_poly.pdbx_seq_one_letter_code
_entity_poly.pdbx_strand_id
1 'polypeptide(L)'
;MPTPFFADLVRELAQEGGTGPLTPTGAVPGHRRFADAVPPGVSFDYAVAGIARPEQWEVGTGRIGADGRLLRDVVAASSNDGAAVDFTAGLKTIALTVGAGWFAAADTRAATLAADMAAFDGELAGLADALDAKQPLSTTHGSVVAGEATDAVTVRRGAGWINIPLSALAFRGPDGRYMLNGPLGAAAGGAIEIQRPTDGDVLDIGKDGGQRLRVFADGGAIGLFNVAGAGAGRDGLRMLDGAVAFDIAASEVARLDASGLKLNSGQMAAPDGTSAAPTYSFAAAPNMGMRASGANLGLVTSGAIRLLVNASGGTAPGTDNAQTLGTSGLRWSVVYAATGTINTSDTREKTWRGTATEAELRAARRIIGELGFFQWNAAIAVKGEAGARLHFGARAQAVWAIMADEGLIEPIADGAAPSSRYAFLCHDQWDEAAAGEGGSAGDRFGLRTDQLAMFLIAAQDARLAALETMA
;
A
#
# COMPACT_ATOMS: atom_id res chain seq x y z
N MET A 1 71.69 -18.84 19.62
CA MET A 1 71.14 -18.16 20.81
C MET A 1 70.03 -19.06 21.36
N PRO A 2 70.12 -19.55 22.61
CA PRO A 2 68.98 -20.24 23.24
C PRO A 2 67.77 -19.29 23.29
N THR A 3 66.56 -19.81 23.12
CA THR A 3 65.33 -19.01 23.16
C THR A 3 65.04 -18.60 24.61
N PRO A 4 64.95 -17.29 24.92
CA PRO A 4 64.58 -16.86 26.26
C PRO A 4 63.14 -17.27 26.60
N PHE A 5 62.88 -17.54 27.87
CA PHE A 5 61.57 -17.86 28.40
C PHE A 5 60.76 -16.57 28.60
N PHE A 6 59.48 -16.61 28.21
CA PHE A 6 58.55 -15.49 28.32
C PHE A 6 57.39 -15.85 29.24
N ALA A 7 57.01 -14.92 30.11
CA ALA A 7 55.79 -14.99 30.89
C ALA A 7 55.22 -13.60 31.16
N ASP A 8 53.90 -13.48 31.07
CA ASP A 8 53.21 -12.21 31.25
C ASP A 8 53.11 -11.79 32.72
N LEU A 9 53.17 -10.48 32.93
CA LEU A 9 52.96 -9.83 34.23
C LEU A 9 53.89 -10.34 35.33
N VAL A 10 55.09 -10.85 35.02
CA VAL A 10 56.03 -11.29 36.05
C VAL A 10 56.90 -10.12 36.51
N ARG A 11 56.60 -9.63 37.71
CA ARG A 11 57.38 -8.57 38.37
C ARG A 11 57.28 -8.69 39.87
N GLU A 12 58.42 -8.75 40.53
CA GLU A 12 58.52 -8.85 41.98
C GLU A 12 59.35 -7.72 42.56
N LEU A 13 59.12 -7.43 43.83
CA LEU A 13 59.95 -6.54 44.62
C LEU A 13 61.21 -7.28 45.08
N ALA A 14 62.31 -6.57 45.23
CA ALA A 14 63.49 -7.02 45.95
C ALA A 14 63.99 -5.88 46.85
N GLN A 15 64.64 -6.22 47.95
CA GLN A 15 65.16 -5.24 48.91
C GLN A 15 66.65 -5.39 49.18
N GLU A 16 67.21 -6.58 48.94
CA GLU A 16 68.63 -6.84 49.16
C GLU A 16 69.51 -6.08 48.17
N GLY A 17 70.75 -5.81 48.61
CA GLY A 17 71.78 -5.20 47.79
C GLY A 17 72.89 -6.18 47.42
N GLY A 18 73.88 -5.71 46.67
CA GLY A 18 75.04 -6.46 46.23
C GLY A 18 75.17 -6.57 44.71
N THR A 19 76.34 -7.07 44.29
CA THR A 19 76.64 -7.49 42.91
C THR A 19 76.22 -8.94 42.60
N GLY A 20 75.75 -9.68 43.60
CA GLY A 20 75.36 -11.08 43.46
C GLY A 20 73.93 -11.30 42.92
N PRO A 21 73.40 -12.52 43.08
CA PRO A 21 72.01 -12.82 42.80
C PRO A 21 71.05 -11.95 43.62
N LEU A 22 69.85 -11.68 43.08
CA LEU A 22 68.84 -10.88 43.77
C LEU A 22 67.61 -11.71 44.13
N THR A 23 67.17 -11.66 45.38
CA THR A 23 66.03 -12.42 45.91
C THR A 23 64.71 -11.68 45.63
N PRO A 24 63.79 -12.25 44.83
CA PRO A 24 62.41 -11.77 44.73
C PRO A 24 61.68 -11.98 46.06
N THR A 25 60.99 -10.95 46.54
CA THR A 25 60.36 -10.90 47.88
C THR A 25 58.83 -10.85 47.83
N GLY A 26 58.24 -10.92 46.63
CA GLY A 26 56.81 -10.90 46.42
C GLY A 26 56.42 -10.08 45.19
N ALA A 27 55.33 -10.47 44.54
CA ALA A 27 54.81 -9.79 43.36
C ALA A 27 54.41 -8.34 43.63
N VAL A 28 54.74 -7.45 42.70
CA VAL A 28 54.17 -6.10 42.65
C VAL A 28 52.65 -6.23 42.47
N PRO A 29 51.80 -5.37 43.07
CA PRO A 29 50.36 -5.44 42.86
C PRO A 29 49.99 -5.52 41.37
N GLY A 30 49.09 -6.45 41.03
CA GLY A 30 48.70 -6.75 39.66
C GLY A 30 49.68 -7.63 38.85
N HIS A 31 50.79 -8.08 39.46
CA HIS A 31 51.81 -8.93 38.84
C HIS A 31 51.88 -10.32 39.49
N ARG A 32 52.57 -11.24 38.84
CA ARG A 32 52.83 -12.63 39.25
C ARG A 32 54.25 -12.79 39.77
N ARG A 33 54.47 -13.82 40.59
CA ARG A 33 55.80 -14.16 41.10
C ARG A 33 56.61 -14.92 40.06
N PHE A 34 57.94 -14.81 40.14
CA PHE A 34 58.85 -15.62 39.33
C PHE A 34 58.71 -17.10 39.65
N ALA A 35 58.60 -17.48 40.93
CA ALA A 35 58.48 -18.88 41.35
C ALA A 35 57.23 -19.57 40.77
N ASP A 36 56.14 -18.83 40.53
CA ASP A 36 54.89 -19.39 40.01
C ASP A 36 54.84 -19.42 38.48
N ALA A 37 55.73 -18.67 37.81
CA ALA A 37 55.61 -18.38 36.38
C ALA A 37 56.84 -18.78 35.55
N VAL A 38 58.02 -18.83 36.16
CA VAL A 38 59.29 -19.11 35.48
C VAL A 38 59.86 -20.44 36.00
N PRO A 39 59.94 -21.48 35.15
CA PRO A 39 60.56 -22.74 35.53
C PRO A 39 62.01 -22.54 36.02
N PRO A 40 62.45 -23.22 37.10
CA PRO A 40 63.80 -23.04 37.61
C PRO A 40 64.89 -23.31 36.57
N GLY A 41 65.92 -22.45 36.53
CA GLY A 41 67.09 -22.60 35.66
C GLY A 41 66.91 -22.22 34.19
N VAL A 42 65.70 -21.86 33.74
CA VAL A 42 65.49 -21.36 32.36
C VAL A 42 65.97 -19.93 32.23
N SER A 43 66.54 -19.61 31.07
CA SER A 43 67.06 -18.29 30.75
C SER A 43 65.93 -17.37 30.29
N PHE A 44 65.85 -16.15 30.80
CA PHE A 44 64.89 -15.12 30.41
C PHE A 44 65.53 -13.73 30.46
N ASP A 45 64.95 -12.77 29.74
CA ASP A 45 65.38 -11.38 29.83
C ASP A 45 64.78 -10.72 31.06
N TYR A 46 65.63 -10.11 31.89
CA TYR A 46 65.24 -9.42 33.10
C TYR A 46 65.50 -7.92 32.98
N ALA A 47 64.72 -7.16 33.76
CA ALA A 47 64.99 -5.76 34.07
C ALA A 47 64.93 -5.57 35.59
N VAL A 48 66.01 -5.06 36.18
CA VAL A 48 66.04 -4.57 37.55
C VAL A 48 65.99 -3.05 37.51
N ALA A 49 65.05 -2.46 38.24
CA ALA A 49 64.92 -1.01 38.38
C ALA A 49 64.75 -0.63 39.86
N GLY A 50 65.67 0.19 40.37
CA GLY A 50 65.60 0.73 41.72
C GLY A 50 64.39 1.64 41.90
N ILE A 51 63.64 1.45 42.99
CA ILE A 51 62.58 2.38 43.40
C ILE A 51 63.15 3.38 44.41
N ALA A 52 63.85 2.86 45.43
CA ALA A 52 64.47 3.70 46.46
C ALA A 52 65.69 4.48 45.91
N ARG A 53 66.33 3.95 44.87
CA ARG A 53 67.49 4.52 44.17
C ARG A 53 67.24 4.45 42.66
N PRO A 54 66.45 5.39 42.09
CA PRO A 54 66.02 5.34 40.70
C PRO A 54 67.16 5.37 39.67
N GLU A 55 68.34 5.84 40.06
CA GLU A 55 69.53 5.83 39.23
C GLU A 55 70.09 4.42 38.98
N GLN A 56 69.80 3.45 39.86
CA GLN A 56 70.27 2.07 39.75
C GLN A 56 69.30 1.22 38.92
N TRP A 57 69.71 0.87 37.71
CA TRP A 57 68.98 -0.05 36.84
C TRP A 57 69.90 -0.94 36.03
N GLU A 58 69.38 -2.09 35.62
CA GLU A 58 70.09 -3.08 34.80
C GLU A 58 69.10 -3.91 33.98
N VAL A 59 69.46 -4.22 32.74
CA VAL A 59 68.76 -5.21 31.92
C VAL A 59 69.75 -6.23 31.40
N GLY A 60 69.28 -7.46 31.25
CA GLY A 60 70.15 -8.56 30.84
C GLY A 60 69.37 -9.85 30.67
N THR A 61 70.10 -10.93 30.45
CA THR A 61 69.55 -12.27 30.46
C THR A 61 70.02 -12.98 31.72
N GLY A 62 69.09 -13.66 32.39
CA GLY A 62 69.35 -14.32 33.66
C GLY A 62 68.43 -15.50 33.86
N ARG A 63 68.47 -16.10 35.04
CA ARG A 63 67.65 -17.26 35.41
C ARG A 63 67.36 -17.30 36.90
N ILE A 64 66.25 -17.91 37.31
CA ILE A 64 65.99 -18.16 38.73
C ILE A 64 66.77 -19.41 39.15
N GLY A 65 67.67 -19.25 40.12
CA GLY A 65 68.42 -20.34 40.73
C GLY A 65 67.51 -21.26 41.56
N ALA A 66 68.02 -22.43 41.94
CA ALA A 66 67.28 -23.38 42.79
C ALA A 66 66.95 -22.80 44.19
N ASP A 67 67.69 -21.77 44.62
CA ASP A 67 67.47 -20.99 45.83
C ASP A 67 66.42 -19.88 45.67
N GLY A 68 65.78 -19.79 44.50
CA GLY A 68 64.74 -18.80 44.20
C GLY A 68 65.28 -17.40 43.87
N ARG A 69 66.60 -17.22 43.77
CA ARG A 69 67.22 -15.92 43.48
C ARG A 69 67.45 -15.73 41.99
N LEU A 70 67.33 -14.50 41.51
CA LEU A 70 67.71 -14.13 40.15
C LEU A 70 69.24 -14.17 40.01
N LEU A 71 69.74 -15.12 39.24
CA LEU A 71 71.10 -15.15 38.72
C LEU A 71 71.17 -14.24 37.48
N ARG A 72 72.10 -13.30 37.50
CA ARG A 72 72.30 -12.26 36.47
C ARG A 72 73.39 -12.70 35.50
N ASP A 73 73.06 -13.62 34.60
CA ASP A 73 74.05 -14.36 33.79
C ASP A 73 74.79 -13.46 32.80
N VAL A 74 74.08 -12.59 32.07
CA VAL A 74 74.65 -11.64 31.11
C VAL A 74 73.96 -10.30 31.24
N VAL A 75 74.72 -9.24 31.47
CA VAL A 75 74.20 -7.86 31.44
C VAL A 75 74.21 -7.35 30.02
N ALA A 76 73.05 -6.93 29.52
CA ALA A 76 72.90 -6.36 28.19
C ALA A 76 73.12 -4.84 28.19
N ALA A 77 72.61 -4.15 29.22
CA ALA A 77 72.85 -2.73 29.46
C ALA A 77 72.59 -2.41 30.92
N SER A 78 73.31 -1.44 31.49
CA SER A 78 73.12 -1.07 32.89
C SER A 78 73.55 0.36 33.17
N SER A 79 73.13 0.85 34.34
CA SER A 79 73.60 2.08 34.97
C SER A 79 75.08 2.06 35.41
N ASN A 80 75.77 0.92 35.26
CA ASN A 80 77.20 0.75 35.57
C ASN A 80 78.00 0.48 34.27
N ASP A 81 77.77 1.32 33.25
CA ASP A 81 78.40 1.25 31.92
C ASP A 81 78.38 -0.16 31.28
N GLY A 82 77.26 -0.87 31.44
CA GLY A 82 77.06 -2.22 30.88
C GLY A 82 77.63 -3.37 31.72
N ALA A 83 78.32 -3.09 32.83
CA ALA A 83 78.72 -4.11 33.81
C ALA A 83 77.60 -4.38 34.84
N ALA A 84 77.76 -5.44 35.64
CA ALA A 84 76.82 -5.74 36.72
C ALA A 84 76.75 -4.61 37.75
N VAL A 85 75.54 -4.15 38.07
CA VAL A 85 75.30 -3.12 39.09
C VAL A 85 75.46 -3.73 40.48
N ASP A 86 76.15 -3.00 41.38
CA ASP A 86 76.15 -3.26 42.82
C ASP A 86 74.97 -2.54 43.47
N PHE A 87 73.85 -3.24 43.64
CA PHE A 87 72.63 -2.60 44.10
C PHE A 87 72.73 -2.25 45.59
N THR A 88 72.25 -1.07 46.00
CA THR A 88 72.16 -0.74 47.43
C THR A 88 70.91 -1.39 48.05
N ALA A 89 70.96 -1.76 49.34
CA ALA A 89 69.77 -2.25 50.04
C ALA A 89 68.67 -1.17 50.03
N GLY A 90 67.45 -1.58 49.70
CA GLY A 90 66.32 -0.68 49.43
C GLY A 90 65.42 -1.23 48.33
N LEU A 91 64.18 -0.73 48.26
CA LEU A 91 63.17 -1.27 47.37
C LEU A 91 63.58 -1.13 45.89
N LYS A 92 63.50 -2.22 45.14
CA LYS A 92 63.64 -2.27 43.69
C LYS A 92 62.65 -3.26 43.10
N THR A 93 62.42 -3.18 41.81
CA THR A 93 61.63 -4.15 41.06
C THR A 93 62.54 -5.01 40.22
N ILE A 94 62.21 -6.29 40.13
CA ILE A 94 62.76 -7.25 39.18
C ILE A 94 61.60 -7.67 38.29
N ALA A 95 61.74 -7.49 36.98
CA ALA A 95 60.73 -7.84 36.00
C ALA A 95 61.30 -8.84 35.00
N LEU A 96 60.49 -9.82 34.61
CA LEU A 96 60.71 -10.50 33.34
C LEU A 96 60.28 -9.52 32.25
N THR A 97 61.16 -9.26 31.31
CA THR A 97 60.90 -8.37 30.18
C THR A 97 61.27 -9.05 28.87
N VAL A 98 61.17 -8.31 27.78
CA VAL A 98 61.69 -8.75 26.49
C VAL A 98 62.85 -7.83 26.13
N GLY A 99 64.03 -8.40 25.93
CA GLY A 99 65.20 -7.63 25.53
C GLY A 99 65.02 -7.06 24.12
N ALA A 100 65.32 -5.77 23.92
CA ALA A 100 65.26 -5.14 22.60
C ALA A 100 66.15 -5.86 21.56
N GLY A 101 67.29 -6.41 21.99
CA GLY A 101 68.17 -7.22 21.14
C GLY A 101 67.52 -8.51 20.62
N TRP A 102 66.58 -9.10 21.35
CA TRP A 102 65.84 -10.27 20.90
C TRP A 102 64.85 -9.93 19.78
N PHE A 103 64.11 -8.82 19.91
CA PHE A 103 63.19 -8.34 18.87
C PHE A 103 63.94 -7.99 17.57
N ALA A 104 65.04 -7.26 17.67
CA ALA A 104 65.85 -6.91 16.48
C ALA A 104 66.34 -8.17 15.74
N ALA A 105 66.73 -9.22 16.49
CA ALA A 105 67.13 -10.49 15.91
C ALA A 105 65.95 -11.28 15.32
N ALA A 106 64.76 -11.19 15.91
CA ALA A 106 63.55 -11.81 15.41
C ALA A 106 63.06 -11.15 14.10
N ASP A 107 63.04 -9.82 14.04
CA ASP A 107 62.65 -9.07 12.83
C ASP A 107 63.58 -9.36 11.66
N THR A 108 64.88 -9.44 11.91
CA THR A 108 65.87 -9.80 10.88
C THR A 108 65.58 -11.20 10.31
N ARG A 109 65.23 -12.18 11.15
CA ARG A 109 64.88 -13.53 10.68
C ARG A 109 63.54 -13.58 9.94
N ALA A 110 62.55 -12.84 10.42
CA ALA A 110 61.23 -12.77 9.78
C ALA A 110 61.33 -12.13 8.39
N ALA A 111 62.13 -11.07 8.23
CA ALA A 111 62.38 -10.43 6.95
C ALA A 111 63.04 -11.40 5.95
N THR A 112 64.04 -12.19 6.38
CA THR A 112 64.67 -13.20 5.51
C THR A 112 63.67 -14.28 5.08
N LEU A 113 62.89 -14.83 6.02
CA LEU A 113 61.93 -15.88 5.72
C LEU A 113 60.80 -15.41 4.78
N ALA A 114 60.32 -14.18 4.96
CA ALA A 114 59.31 -13.60 4.09
C ALA A 114 59.80 -13.44 2.64
N ALA A 115 61.07 -13.06 2.45
CA ALA A 115 61.68 -12.99 1.13
C ALA A 115 61.77 -14.36 0.46
N ASP A 116 62.18 -15.39 1.20
CA ASP A 116 62.30 -16.76 0.69
C ASP A 116 60.93 -17.36 0.32
N MET A 117 59.91 -17.13 1.15
CA MET A 117 58.55 -17.62 0.89
C MET A 117 57.91 -16.95 -0.34
N ALA A 118 58.11 -15.65 -0.54
CA ALA A 118 57.59 -14.95 -1.71
C ALA A 118 58.24 -15.45 -3.02
N ALA A 119 59.53 -15.78 -2.98
CA ALA A 119 60.21 -16.36 -4.13
C ALA A 119 59.66 -17.76 -4.48
N PHE A 120 59.44 -18.60 -3.47
CA PHE A 120 58.92 -19.95 -3.66
C PHE A 120 57.48 -19.98 -4.18
N ASP A 121 56.61 -19.10 -3.68
CA ASP A 121 55.21 -19.00 -4.13
C ASP A 121 55.11 -18.58 -5.60
N GLY A 122 56.00 -17.67 -6.04
CA GLY A 122 56.11 -17.28 -7.44
C GLY A 122 56.52 -18.43 -8.38
N GLU A 123 57.47 -19.26 -7.96
CA GLU A 123 57.90 -20.45 -8.73
C GLU A 123 56.79 -21.52 -8.79
N LEU A 124 56.09 -21.75 -7.68
CA LEU A 124 55.05 -22.77 -7.59
C LEU A 124 53.80 -22.40 -8.41
N ALA A 125 53.36 -21.14 -8.34
CA ALA A 125 52.24 -20.64 -9.14
C ALA A 125 52.53 -20.77 -10.64
N GLY A 126 53.74 -20.41 -11.08
CA GLY A 126 54.17 -20.56 -12.47
C GLY A 126 54.13 -22.01 -12.97
N LEU A 127 54.48 -22.98 -12.11
CA LEU A 127 54.40 -24.40 -12.45
C LEU A 127 52.96 -24.92 -12.52
N ALA A 128 52.11 -24.50 -11.57
CA ALA A 128 50.71 -24.92 -11.52
C ALA A 128 49.92 -24.44 -12.75
N ASP A 129 50.07 -23.17 -13.12
CA ASP A 129 49.42 -22.60 -14.31
C ASP A 129 49.92 -23.27 -15.60
N ALA A 130 51.22 -23.55 -15.68
CA ALA A 130 51.82 -24.23 -16.82
C ALA A 130 51.31 -25.67 -16.96
N LEU A 131 51.02 -26.37 -15.87
CA LEU A 131 50.52 -27.74 -15.87
C LEU A 131 49.01 -27.81 -16.17
N ASP A 132 48.20 -26.96 -15.54
CA ASP A 132 46.74 -26.94 -15.74
C ASP A 132 46.33 -26.46 -17.15
N ALA A 133 47.16 -25.63 -17.79
CA ALA A 133 46.95 -25.21 -19.17
C ALA A 133 47.28 -26.31 -20.20
N LYS A 134 47.93 -27.41 -19.80
CA LYS A 134 48.24 -28.52 -20.70
C LYS A 134 47.13 -29.56 -20.61
N GLN A 135 46.48 -29.81 -21.74
CA GLN A 135 45.53 -30.90 -21.87
C GLN A 135 46.24 -32.24 -21.59
N PRO A 136 45.72 -33.10 -20.70
CA PRO A 136 46.19 -34.47 -20.57
C PRO A 136 45.99 -35.21 -21.91
N LEU A 137 47.03 -35.87 -22.42
CA LEU A 137 46.89 -36.66 -23.66
C LEU A 137 45.86 -37.77 -23.41
N SER A 138 44.73 -37.71 -24.11
CA SER A 138 43.62 -38.65 -23.96
C SER A 138 43.96 -40.07 -24.47
N THR A 139 44.99 -40.23 -25.30
CA THR A 139 45.46 -41.51 -25.84
C THR A 139 46.96 -41.43 -26.16
N THR A 140 47.71 -42.53 -25.98
CA THR A 140 49.16 -42.62 -26.25
C THR A 140 49.50 -43.31 -27.58
N HIS A 141 48.58 -43.31 -28.56
CA HIS A 141 48.75 -44.03 -29.83
C HIS A 141 49.35 -43.16 -30.95
N GLY A 142 50.25 -43.74 -31.76
CA GLY A 142 50.90 -43.06 -32.88
C GLY A 142 49.99 -42.97 -34.11
N SER A 143 49.68 -41.74 -34.52
CA SER A 143 49.22 -41.32 -35.86
C SER A 143 48.29 -42.29 -36.61
N VAL A 144 46.97 -42.16 -36.45
CA VAL A 144 45.98 -42.82 -37.31
C VAL A 144 44.93 -41.84 -37.81
N VAL A 145 44.48 -41.99 -39.05
CA VAL A 145 43.58 -41.06 -39.77
C VAL A 145 42.10 -41.26 -39.39
N ALA A 146 41.78 -42.27 -38.57
CA ALA A 146 40.44 -42.55 -38.04
C ALA A 146 40.55 -43.04 -36.58
N GLY A 147 39.61 -42.64 -35.72
CA GLY A 147 39.59 -43.03 -34.30
C GLY A 147 39.04 -44.46 -34.08
N GLU A 148 39.61 -45.18 -33.14
CA GLU A 148 39.16 -46.51 -32.72
C GLU A 148 38.06 -46.45 -31.65
N ALA A 149 37.28 -47.52 -31.49
CA ALA A 149 36.18 -47.56 -30.53
C ALA A 149 36.62 -47.44 -29.06
N THR A 150 37.90 -47.70 -28.79
CA THR A 150 38.57 -47.55 -27.48
C THR A 150 39.15 -46.16 -27.26
N ASP A 151 39.18 -45.30 -28.28
CA ASP A 151 39.62 -43.92 -28.12
C ASP A 151 38.61 -43.15 -27.26
N ALA A 152 39.12 -42.22 -26.47
CA ALA A 152 38.30 -41.32 -25.68
C ALA A 152 38.51 -39.88 -26.13
N VAL A 153 37.49 -39.06 -25.91
CA VAL A 153 37.61 -37.61 -25.92
C VAL A 153 37.63 -37.16 -24.47
N THR A 154 38.75 -36.61 -24.01
CA THR A 154 38.81 -35.93 -22.72
C THR A 154 38.15 -34.56 -22.85
N VAL A 155 37.07 -34.35 -22.11
CA VAL A 155 36.42 -33.04 -22.01
C VAL A 155 36.57 -32.48 -20.61
N ARG A 156 36.75 -31.15 -20.51
CA ARG A 156 36.76 -30.46 -19.23
C ARG A 156 35.34 -30.40 -18.69
N ARG A 157 35.12 -30.91 -17.49
CA ARG A 157 33.85 -30.80 -16.76
C ARG A 157 34.11 -30.08 -15.45
N GLY A 158 33.81 -28.78 -15.42
CA GLY A 158 34.15 -27.92 -14.29
C GLY A 158 35.67 -27.82 -14.10
N ALA A 159 36.14 -28.04 -12.87
CA ALA A 159 37.56 -28.03 -12.55
C ALA A 159 38.30 -29.32 -12.99
N GLY A 160 37.57 -30.39 -13.35
CA GLY A 160 38.15 -31.70 -13.67
C GLY A 160 38.08 -32.07 -15.16
N TRP A 161 38.75 -33.18 -15.50
CA TRP A 161 38.75 -33.77 -16.84
C TRP A 161 38.06 -35.14 -16.79
N ILE A 162 37.18 -35.43 -17.75
CA ILE A 162 36.52 -36.73 -17.89
C ILE A 162 36.79 -37.31 -19.27
N ASN A 163 37.13 -38.59 -19.33
CA ASN A 163 37.27 -39.34 -20.57
C ASN A 163 35.91 -39.90 -20.98
N ILE A 164 35.40 -39.47 -22.13
CA ILE A 164 34.19 -40.03 -22.73
C ILE A 164 34.66 -40.94 -23.86
N PRO A 165 34.38 -42.27 -23.82
CA PRO A 165 34.75 -43.15 -24.93
C PRO A 165 34.00 -42.71 -26.19
N LEU A 166 34.68 -42.71 -27.34
CA LEU A 166 34.09 -42.33 -28.63
C LEU A 166 32.86 -43.19 -28.98
N SER A 167 32.84 -44.44 -28.52
CA SER A 167 31.68 -45.34 -28.64
C SER A 167 30.43 -44.89 -27.88
N ALA A 168 30.54 -44.02 -26.87
CA ALA A 168 29.39 -43.46 -26.14
C ALA A 168 28.79 -42.21 -26.82
N LEU A 169 29.45 -41.65 -27.83
CA LEU A 169 28.94 -40.57 -28.66
C LEU A 169 28.17 -41.19 -29.83
N ALA A 170 26.86 -41.40 -29.66
CA ALA A 170 26.03 -42.15 -30.62
C ALA A 170 26.03 -41.59 -32.06
N PHE A 171 26.52 -42.43 -32.98
CA PHE A 171 26.25 -42.70 -34.41
C PHE A 171 25.95 -41.58 -35.44
N ARG A 172 26.82 -41.54 -36.47
CA ARG A 172 26.76 -40.81 -37.75
C ARG A 172 25.95 -41.56 -38.83
N GLY A 173 25.23 -40.83 -39.68
CA GLY A 173 24.90 -41.25 -41.05
C GLY A 173 26.01 -40.91 -42.07
N PRO A 174 25.95 -41.40 -43.32
CA PRO A 174 27.04 -41.33 -44.32
C PRO A 174 27.52 -39.92 -44.72
N ASP A 175 26.74 -38.90 -44.45
CA ASP A 175 27.00 -37.48 -44.70
C ASP A 175 27.27 -36.66 -43.42
N GLY A 176 27.40 -37.33 -42.27
CA GLY A 176 28.17 -36.83 -41.13
C GLY A 176 27.61 -35.63 -40.35
N ARG A 177 26.34 -35.23 -40.56
CA ARG A 177 25.73 -34.11 -39.82
C ARG A 177 24.83 -34.57 -38.67
N TYR A 178 25.02 -33.99 -37.49
CA TYR A 178 23.94 -33.81 -36.51
C TYR A 178 23.14 -32.58 -36.96
N MET A 179 22.01 -32.78 -37.64
CA MET A 179 21.10 -31.67 -37.88
C MET A 179 20.38 -31.32 -36.58
N LEU A 180 20.86 -30.31 -35.85
CA LEU A 180 19.96 -29.44 -35.09
C LEU A 180 19.27 -28.52 -36.11
N ASN A 181 18.33 -29.08 -36.88
CA ASN A 181 17.36 -28.30 -37.64
C ASN A 181 16.03 -28.39 -36.90
N GLY A 182 15.58 -27.27 -36.35
CA GLY A 182 14.40 -27.15 -35.50
C GLY A 182 14.67 -26.24 -34.30
N PRO A 183 13.64 -25.64 -33.67
CA PRO A 183 13.82 -24.85 -32.45
C PRO A 183 14.55 -25.69 -31.37
N LEU A 184 15.22 -25.02 -30.43
CA LEU A 184 15.77 -25.63 -29.21
C LEU A 184 14.63 -26.31 -28.42
N GLY A 185 14.28 -27.54 -28.81
CA GLY A 185 13.30 -28.36 -28.14
C GLY A 185 13.95 -29.02 -26.93
N ALA A 186 13.50 -28.69 -25.74
CA ALA A 186 13.68 -29.60 -24.60
C ALA A 186 12.99 -30.92 -24.95
N ALA A 187 13.65 -32.05 -24.66
CA ALA A 187 13.03 -33.37 -24.81
C ALA A 187 11.67 -33.40 -24.12
N ALA A 188 10.66 -34.06 -24.73
CA ALA A 188 9.32 -34.17 -24.18
C ALA A 188 9.38 -34.63 -22.72
N GLY A 189 9.21 -33.68 -21.81
CA GLY A 189 9.67 -33.79 -20.44
C GLY A 189 9.42 -32.51 -19.63
N GLY A 190 8.16 -32.08 -19.57
CA GLY A 190 7.60 -31.39 -18.40
C GLY A 190 7.95 -29.93 -18.06
N ALA A 191 8.78 -29.17 -18.80
CA ALA A 191 9.03 -27.76 -18.44
C ALA A 191 9.30 -26.81 -19.63
N ILE A 192 8.47 -25.75 -19.68
CA ILE A 192 8.61 -24.43 -20.35
C ILE A 192 9.17 -24.44 -21.78
N GLU A 193 8.28 -24.22 -22.76
CA GLU A 193 8.62 -24.08 -24.18
C GLU A 193 8.56 -22.60 -24.59
N ILE A 194 9.72 -21.98 -24.90
CA ILE A 194 9.78 -20.62 -25.47
C ILE A 194 9.77 -20.75 -27.00
N GLN A 195 8.60 -20.73 -27.62
CA GLN A 195 8.47 -20.71 -29.08
C GLN A 195 8.46 -19.26 -29.59
N ARG A 196 9.18 -18.96 -30.68
CA ARG A 196 8.86 -17.79 -31.52
C ARG A 196 7.88 -18.26 -32.59
N PRO A 197 6.58 -17.96 -32.52
CA PRO A 197 5.69 -18.28 -33.62
C PRO A 197 5.95 -17.31 -34.79
N THR A 198 5.63 -17.76 -36.00
CA THR A 198 5.80 -17.02 -37.25
C THR A 198 4.89 -15.79 -37.39
N ASP A 199 3.98 -15.55 -36.42
CA ASP A 199 3.02 -14.42 -36.39
C ASP A 199 2.88 -13.84 -34.95
N GLY A 200 3.96 -13.31 -34.38
CA GLY A 200 3.93 -12.51 -33.14
C GLY A 200 4.88 -12.97 -32.04
N ASP A 201 5.09 -12.12 -31.04
CA ASP A 201 5.93 -12.42 -29.87
C ASP A 201 5.07 -13.12 -28.80
N VAL A 202 5.29 -14.42 -28.58
CA VAL A 202 4.52 -15.25 -27.63
C VAL A 202 5.47 -15.95 -26.66
N LEU A 203 5.09 -16.01 -25.39
CA LEU A 203 5.70 -16.85 -24.37
C LEU A 203 4.61 -17.75 -23.76
N ASP A 204 4.73 -19.05 -23.98
CA ASP A 204 3.82 -20.05 -23.41
C ASP A 204 4.51 -20.81 -22.26
N ILE A 205 3.89 -20.82 -21.08
CA ILE A 205 4.37 -21.55 -19.89
C ILE A 205 3.36 -22.66 -19.59
N GLY A 206 3.77 -23.92 -19.73
CA GLY A 206 2.89 -25.07 -19.59
C GLY A 206 3.60 -26.38 -19.26
N LYS A 207 2.82 -27.40 -18.89
CA LYS A 207 3.26 -28.77 -18.64
C LYS A 207 2.20 -29.75 -19.18
N ASP A 208 2.65 -30.86 -19.75
CA ASP A 208 1.82 -32.00 -20.19
C ASP A 208 0.70 -31.63 -21.20
N GLY A 209 1.01 -30.82 -22.22
CA GLY A 209 0.07 -30.47 -23.30
C GLY A 209 -0.98 -29.40 -22.94
N GLY A 210 -0.96 -28.88 -21.71
CA GLY A 210 -1.77 -27.73 -21.27
C GLY A 210 -0.91 -26.47 -21.08
N GLN A 211 -1.27 -25.40 -21.78
CA GLN A 211 -0.63 -24.08 -21.66
C GLN A 211 -1.20 -23.33 -20.44
N ARG A 212 -0.47 -23.24 -19.34
CA ARG A 212 -1.01 -22.62 -18.10
C ARG A 212 -1.01 -21.09 -18.13
N LEU A 213 -0.07 -20.48 -18.85
CA LEU A 213 0.00 -19.04 -19.06
C LEU A 213 0.53 -18.76 -20.46
N ARG A 214 -0.21 -17.94 -21.21
CA ARG A 214 0.23 -17.35 -22.47
C ARG A 214 0.40 -15.85 -22.28
N VAL A 215 1.58 -15.36 -22.61
CA VAL A 215 1.84 -13.93 -22.83
C VAL A 215 1.98 -13.72 -24.33
N PHE A 216 1.25 -12.77 -24.90
CA PHE A 216 1.34 -12.47 -26.33
C PHE A 216 1.32 -10.97 -26.55
N ALA A 217 1.96 -10.55 -27.65
CA ALA A 217 1.79 -9.25 -28.25
C ALA A 217 1.49 -9.44 -29.75
N ASP A 218 0.44 -8.79 -30.22
CA ASP A 218 0.11 -8.67 -31.64
C ASP A 218 -0.03 -7.19 -32.03
N GLY A 219 -0.39 -6.91 -33.28
CA GLY A 219 -0.50 -5.54 -33.78
C GLY A 219 -1.56 -4.67 -33.09
N GLY A 220 -2.44 -5.24 -32.25
CA GLY A 220 -3.55 -4.52 -31.62
C GLY A 220 -3.70 -4.73 -30.11
N ALA A 221 -3.00 -5.69 -29.50
CA ALA A 221 -3.10 -5.96 -28.08
C ALA A 221 -1.84 -6.60 -27.48
N ILE A 222 -1.69 -6.40 -26.17
CA ILE A 222 -0.81 -7.20 -25.32
C ILE A 222 -1.71 -7.92 -24.33
N GLY A 223 -1.54 -9.22 -24.11
CA GLY A 223 -2.39 -9.92 -23.15
C GLY A 223 -1.74 -11.08 -22.42
N LEU A 224 -2.38 -11.44 -21.31
CA LEU A 224 -2.05 -12.55 -20.43
C LEU A 224 -3.27 -13.46 -20.32
N PHE A 225 -3.16 -14.70 -20.77
CA PHE A 225 -4.25 -15.67 -20.76
C PHE A 225 -3.88 -16.96 -20.06
N ASN A 226 -4.83 -17.50 -19.29
CA ASN A 226 -4.86 -18.91 -18.98
C ASN A 226 -5.43 -19.67 -20.20
N VAL A 227 -4.76 -20.73 -20.65
CA VAL A 227 -5.14 -21.51 -21.83
C VAL A 227 -5.39 -22.97 -21.43
N ALA A 228 -6.63 -23.29 -21.04
CA ALA A 228 -7.01 -24.68 -20.87
C ALA A 228 -6.79 -25.44 -22.19
N GLY A 229 -6.21 -26.64 -22.11
CA GLY A 229 -5.77 -27.43 -23.27
C GLY A 229 -6.78 -27.47 -24.42
N ALA A 230 -6.25 -27.40 -25.65
CA ALA A 230 -6.93 -27.53 -26.94
C ALA A 230 -8.48 -27.51 -26.90
N GLY A 231 -9.08 -26.31 -26.89
CA GLY A 231 -10.48 -26.11 -27.29
C GLY A 231 -11.42 -25.39 -26.32
N ALA A 232 -10.97 -24.93 -25.16
CA ALA A 232 -11.80 -24.16 -24.22
C ALA A 232 -11.24 -22.73 -24.05
N GLY A 233 -12.13 -21.75 -23.86
CA GLY A 233 -11.85 -20.32 -24.04
C GLY A 233 -10.66 -19.75 -23.26
N ARG A 234 -10.14 -18.62 -23.75
CA ARG A 234 -9.07 -17.86 -23.10
C ARG A 234 -9.67 -17.04 -21.96
N ASP A 235 -9.20 -17.26 -20.73
CA ASP A 235 -9.55 -16.46 -19.56
C ASP A 235 -8.36 -15.56 -19.23
N GLY A 236 -8.55 -14.24 -19.18
CA GLY A 236 -7.43 -13.35 -18.85
C GLY A 236 -7.65 -11.88 -19.13
N LEU A 237 -6.53 -11.19 -19.30
CA LEU A 237 -6.44 -9.74 -19.41
C LEU A 237 -5.85 -9.35 -20.77
N ARG A 238 -6.45 -8.37 -21.43
CA ARG A 238 -5.89 -7.72 -22.62
C ARG A 238 -5.76 -6.22 -22.41
N MET A 239 -4.57 -5.70 -22.67
CA MET A 239 -4.32 -4.29 -22.91
C MET A 239 -4.55 -4.03 -24.39
N LEU A 240 -5.49 -3.15 -24.70
CA LEU A 240 -5.79 -2.68 -26.05
C LEU A 240 -5.29 -1.24 -26.18
N ASP A 241 -5.31 -0.72 -27.40
CA ASP A 241 -5.16 0.72 -27.59
C ASP A 241 -6.28 1.49 -26.87
N GLY A 242 -5.92 2.22 -25.80
CA GLY A 242 -6.82 3.03 -24.99
C GLY A 242 -7.74 2.29 -24.01
N ALA A 243 -7.58 0.98 -23.82
CA ALA A 243 -8.46 0.21 -22.93
C ALA A 243 -7.79 -1.01 -22.28
N VAL A 244 -8.40 -1.52 -21.21
CA VAL A 244 -8.04 -2.79 -20.58
C VAL A 244 -9.30 -3.65 -20.50
N ALA A 245 -9.26 -4.84 -21.07
CA ALA A 245 -10.38 -5.78 -21.12
C ALA A 245 -10.09 -7.06 -20.34
N PHE A 246 -11.14 -7.59 -19.72
CA PHE A 246 -11.16 -8.91 -19.10
C PHE A 246 -11.94 -9.84 -20.02
N ASP A 247 -11.31 -10.93 -20.43
CA ASP A 247 -11.96 -11.99 -21.20
C ASP A 247 -12.16 -13.22 -20.31
N ILE A 248 -13.35 -13.82 -20.40
CA ILE A 248 -13.68 -15.10 -19.76
C ILE A 248 -14.39 -15.95 -20.82
N ALA A 249 -14.04 -17.23 -20.89
CA ALA A 249 -14.54 -18.18 -21.86
C ALA A 249 -14.40 -17.67 -23.32
N ALA A 250 -13.28 -17.02 -23.64
CA ALA A 250 -13.01 -16.39 -24.94
C ALA A 250 -13.98 -15.27 -25.35
N SER A 251 -14.68 -14.65 -24.39
CA SER A 251 -15.50 -13.47 -24.61
C SER A 251 -15.06 -12.34 -23.69
N GLU A 252 -14.98 -11.12 -24.21
CA GLU A 252 -14.81 -9.94 -23.36
C GLU A 252 -16.05 -9.82 -22.46
N VAL A 253 -15.84 -9.84 -21.14
CA VAL A 253 -16.93 -9.68 -20.15
C VAL A 253 -16.97 -8.26 -19.59
N ALA A 254 -15.82 -7.60 -19.49
CA ALA A 254 -15.70 -6.25 -18.99
C ALA A 254 -14.53 -5.50 -19.65
N ARG A 255 -14.65 -4.18 -19.77
CA ARG A 255 -13.60 -3.29 -20.26
C ARG A 255 -13.59 -2.00 -19.47
N LEU A 256 -12.41 -1.51 -19.12
CA LEU A 256 -12.21 -0.12 -18.70
C LEU A 256 -11.56 0.65 -19.85
N ASP A 257 -12.16 1.76 -20.24
CA ASP A 257 -11.59 2.72 -21.20
C ASP A 257 -11.82 4.16 -20.72
N ALA A 258 -11.46 5.15 -21.54
CA ALA A 258 -11.62 6.57 -21.20
C ALA A 258 -13.07 6.99 -20.90
N SER A 259 -14.07 6.21 -21.29
CA SER A 259 -15.50 6.45 -21.00
C SER A 259 -16.01 5.70 -19.75
N GLY A 260 -15.18 4.87 -19.12
CA GLY A 260 -15.49 4.17 -17.87
C GLY A 260 -15.50 2.65 -17.98
N LEU A 261 -16.18 1.99 -17.03
CA LEU A 261 -16.37 0.53 -17.00
C LEU A 261 -17.55 0.13 -17.88
N LYS A 262 -17.32 -0.77 -18.83
CA LYS A 262 -18.32 -1.39 -19.70
C LYS A 262 -18.42 -2.87 -19.37
N LEU A 263 -19.63 -3.38 -19.19
CA LEU A 263 -19.91 -4.82 -19.10
C LEU A 263 -20.57 -5.27 -20.39
N ASN A 264 -20.04 -6.32 -21.01
CA ASN A 264 -20.57 -6.83 -22.28
C ASN A 264 -21.86 -7.64 -22.06
N SER A 265 -21.93 -8.40 -20.96
CA SER A 265 -23.15 -9.05 -20.48
C SER A 265 -23.12 -9.18 -18.96
N GLY A 266 -24.30 -9.12 -18.31
CA GLY A 266 -24.44 -9.25 -16.86
C GLY A 266 -24.69 -7.94 -16.10
N GLN A 267 -24.80 -8.05 -14.78
CA GLN A 267 -25.06 -6.94 -13.86
C GLN A 267 -23.78 -6.56 -13.10
N MET A 268 -23.65 -5.29 -12.71
CA MET A 268 -22.71 -4.91 -11.66
C MET A 268 -23.30 -5.35 -10.32
N ALA A 269 -22.77 -6.44 -9.76
CA ALA A 269 -23.09 -6.86 -8.41
C ALA A 269 -22.28 -6.01 -7.42
N ALA A 270 -22.94 -5.52 -6.38
CA ALA A 270 -22.31 -4.73 -5.33
C ALA A 270 -22.99 -5.04 -3.98
N PRO A 271 -22.26 -4.95 -2.86
CA PRO A 271 -22.83 -5.20 -1.55
C PRO A 271 -23.89 -4.16 -1.17
N ASP A 272 -24.75 -4.51 -0.22
CA ASP A 272 -25.71 -3.56 0.35
C ASP A 272 -24.98 -2.39 1.02
N GLY A 273 -25.35 -1.18 0.61
CA GLY A 273 -24.84 0.07 1.16
C GLY A 273 -25.70 0.61 2.31
N THR A 274 -25.13 1.53 3.08
CA THR A 274 -25.84 2.28 4.12
C THR A 274 -26.18 3.68 3.63
N SER A 275 -27.01 4.44 4.35
CA SER A 275 -27.21 5.85 3.99
C SER A 275 -25.92 6.69 4.15
N ALA A 276 -25.04 6.33 5.09
CA ALA A 276 -23.76 7.01 5.26
C ALA A 276 -22.73 6.65 4.17
N ALA A 277 -22.85 5.46 3.59
CA ALA A 277 -22.01 4.96 2.51
C ALA A 277 -22.87 4.14 1.51
N PRO A 278 -23.55 4.80 0.57
CA PRO A 278 -24.35 4.12 -0.45
C PRO A 278 -23.48 3.21 -1.33
N THR A 279 -24.08 2.14 -1.86
CA THR A 279 -23.40 1.15 -2.71
C THR A 279 -22.72 1.80 -3.91
N TYR A 280 -23.45 2.68 -4.61
CA TYR A 280 -22.91 3.52 -5.67
C TYR A 280 -22.87 4.94 -5.16
N SER A 281 -21.67 5.50 -5.01
CA SER A 281 -21.45 6.82 -4.41
C SER A 281 -20.47 7.67 -5.21
N PHE A 282 -20.43 8.96 -4.91
CA PHE A 282 -19.53 9.91 -5.56
C PHE A 282 -18.32 10.18 -4.68
N ALA A 283 -17.11 10.14 -5.25
CA ALA A 283 -15.86 10.28 -4.48
C ALA A 283 -15.78 11.58 -3.65
N ALA A 284 -16.28 12.70 -4.19
CA ALA A 284 -16.32 13.99 -3.50
C ALA A 284 -17.48 14.13 -2.49
N ALA A 285 -18.46 13.21 -2.52
CA ALA A 285 -19.63 13.20 -1.66
C ALA A 285 -20.02 11.75 -1.32
N PRO A 286 -19.26 11.06 -0.43
CA PRO A 286 -19.39 9.63 -0.20
C PRO A 286 -20.73 9.21 0.44
N ASN A 287 -21.49 10.18 0.97
CA ASN A 287 -22.83 10.00 1.52
C ASN A 287 -23.96 10.39 0.54
N MET A 288 -23.62 10.51 -0.75
CA MET A 288 -24.53 10.78 -1.85
C MET A 288 -24.46 9.64 -2.86
N GLY A 289 -25.61 9.08 -3.24
CA GLY A 289 -25.60 7.91 -4.11
C GLY A 289 -26.87 7.07 -4.10
N MET A 290 -26.72 5.81 -4.51
CA MET A 290 -27.79 4.80 -4.56
C MET A 290 -27.44 3.63 -3.65
N ARG A 291 -28.43 3.11 -2.92
CA ARG A 291 -28.29 1.93 -2.06
C ARG A 291 -29.49 1.01 -2.14
N ALA A 292 -29.26 -0.27 -1.92
CA ALA A 292 -30.30 -1.21 -1.52
C ALA A 292 -30.51 -1.18 0.00
N SER A 293 -31.72 -1.53 0.45
CA SER A 293 -32.06 -1.72 1.87
C SER A 293 -33.08 -2.85 1.98
N GLY A 294 -32.60 -4.10 2.07
CA GLY A 294 -33.47 -5.26 1.86
C GLY A 294 -34.03 -5.24 0.43
N ALA A 295 -35.35 -5.35 0.30
CA ALA A 295 -36.03 -5.33 -1.01
C ALA A 295 -36.35 -3.92 -1.54
N ASN A 296 -35.75 -2.86 -0.97
CA ASN A 296 -36.01 -1.47 -1.36
C ASN A 296 -34.79 -0.82 -2.02
N LEU A 297 -35.02 0.07 -2.98
CA LEU A 297 -34.00 0.92 -3.60
C LEU A 297 -34.12 2.35 -3.08
N GLY A 298 -33.02 2.94 -2.60
CA GLY A 298 -32.97 4.29 -2.07
C GLY A 298 -32.02 5.21 -2.83
N LEU A 299 -32.48 6.43 -3.11
CA LEU A 299 -31.63 7.57 -3.51
C LEU A 299 -31.26 8.37 -2.27
N VAL A 300 -29.98 8.64 -2.09
CA VAL A 300 -29.42 9.20 -0.85
C VAL A 300 -28.70 10.50 -1.14
N THR A 301 -28.94 11.52 -0.31
CA THR A 301 -28.12 12.74 -0.27
C THR A 301 -27.86 13.14 1.18
N SER A 302 -26.62 13.55 1.45
CA SER A 302 -26.17 13.99 2.78
C SER A 302 -26.49 12.97 3.89
N GLY A 303 -26.35 11.67 3.59
CA GLY A 303 -26.57 10.62 4.58
C GLY A 303 -28.03 10.25 4.84
N ALA A 304 -28.99 10.79 4.08
CA ALA A 304 -30.42 10.52 4.26
C ALA A 304 -31.07 10.05 2.95
N ILE A 305 -32.00 9.10 3.06
CA ILE A 305 -32.82 8.66 1.93
C ILE A 305 -33.76 9.81 1.54
N ARG A 306 -33.76 10.19 0.27
CA ARG A 306 -34.62 11.24 -0.30
C ARG A 306 -35.75 10.68 -1.16
N LEU A 307 -35.54 9.51 -1.74
CA LEU A 307 -36.55 8.77 -2.48
C LEU A 307 -36.33 7.28 -2.25
N LEU A 308 -37.40 6.57 -1.94
CA LEU A 308 -37.43 5.13 -1.74
C LEU A 308 -38.38 4.50 -2.76
N VAL A 309 -37.93 3.48 -3.48
CA VAL A 309 -38.79 2.54 -4.19
C VAL A 309 -38.85 1.27 -3.36
N ASN A 310 -40.04 0.93 -2.87
CA ASN A 310 -40.21 -0.27 -2.05
C ASN A 310 -40.46 -1.52 -2.88
N ALA A 311 -40.42 -2.69 -2.24
CA ALA A 311 -40.64 -3.99 -2.87
C ALA A 311 -42.00 -4.14 -3.61
N SER A 312 -43.00 -3.35 -3.22
CA SER A 312 -44.32 -3.33 -3.86
C SER A 312 -44.40 -2.38 -5.06
N GLY A 313 -43.28 -1.75 -5.43
CA GLY A 313 -43.19 -0.77 -6.52
C GLY A 313 -43.65 0.64 -6.12
N GLY A 314 -43.95 0.88 -4.84
CA GLY A 314 -44.34 2.18 -4.33
C GLY A 314 -43.15 3.13 -4.20
N THR A 315 -43.33 4.36 -4.66
CA THR A 315 -42.37 5.47 -4.45
C THR A 315 -42.77 6.27 -3.22
N ALA A 316 -41.86 6.44 -2.27
CA ALA A 316 -42.11 7.12 -1.00
C ALA A 316 -40.94 8.04 -0.59
N PRO A 317 -41.19 9.04 0.27
CA PRO A 317 -40.10 9.76 0.92
C PRO A 317 -39.29 8.82 1.81
N GLY A 318 -38.04 9.19 2.12
CA GLY A 318 -37.19 8.40 3.02
C GLY A 318 -37.56 8.53 4.50
N THR A 319 -38.36 9.52 4.85
CA THR A 319 -38.86 9.75 6.21
C THR A 319 -40.27 10.29 6.13
N ASP A 320 -41.16 9.72 6.96
CA ASP A 320 -42.56 10.11 6.99
C ASP A 320 -42.73 11.60 7.31
N ASN A 321 -43.61 12.27 6.56
CA ASN A 321 -43.97 13.69 6.72
C ASN A 321 -42.79 14.69 6.79
N ALA A 322 -41.62 14.34 6.25
CA ALA A 322 -40.40 15.17 6.36
C ALA A 322 -39.95 15.83 5.04
N GLN A 323 -40.52 15.41 3.91
CA GLN A 323 -40.07 15.80 2.57
C GLN A 323 -41.25 16.26 1.72
N THR A 324 -41.06 17.34 0.97
CA THR A 324 -42.04 17.83 -0.02
C THR A 324 -41.80 17.21 -1.39
N LEU A 325 -42.85 17.11 -2.21
CA LEU A 325 -42.72 16.72 -3.62
C LEU A 325 -42.60 17.97 -4.49
N GLY A 326 -41.35 18.37 -4.75
CA GLY A 326 -41.02 19.66 -5.36
C GLY A 326 -40.90 20.78 -4.32
N THR A 327 -40.58 21.98 -4.79
CA THR A 327 -40.43 23.18 -3.96
C THR A 327 -41.15 24.36 -4.61
N SER A 328 -41.27 25.47 -3.87
CA SER A 328 -41.85 26.71 -4.39
C SER A 328 -41.12 27.22 -5.64
N GLY A 329 -39.79 27.05 -5.72
CA GLY A 329 -38.96 27.33 -6.90
C GLY A 329 -39.06 26.27 -8.01
N LEU A 330 -39.07 24.98 -7.65
CA LEU A 330 -39.01 23.82 -8.54
C LEU A 330 -40.31 22.99 -8.48
N ARG A 331 -41.34 23.45 -9.18
CA ARG A 331 -42.68 22.83 -9.19
C ARG A 331 -42.81 21.79 -10.30
N TRP A 332 -43.50 20.69 -9.99
CA TRP A 332 -44.00 19.77 -11.01
C TRP A 332 -45.10 20.44 -11.84
N SER A 333 -45.08 20.24 -13.16
CA SER A 333 -46.04 20.89 -14.06
C SER A 333 -47.44 20.27 -13.96
N VAL A 334 -47.53 18.94 -13.87
CA VAL A 334 -48.77 18.16 -13.83
C VAL A 334 -48.52 16.84 -13.09
N VAL A 335 -49.52 16.35 -12.36
CA VAL A 335 -49.56 14.99 -11.80
C VAL A 335 -50.66 14.20 -12.51
N TYR A 336 -50.30 13.08 -13.13
CA TYR A 336 -51.26 12.14 -13.74
C TYR A 336 -51.51 10.97 -12.79
N ALA A 337 -52.75 10.83 -12.31
CA ALA A 337 -53.17 9.76 -11.40
C ALA A 337 -54.56 9.24 -11.76
N ALA A 338 -54.80 7.95 -11.50
CA ALA A 338 -56.11 7.33 -11.74
C ALA A 338 -57.17 7.72 -10.69
N THR A 339 -56.74 8.05 -9.47
CA THR A 339 -57.59 8.49 -8.36
C THR A 339 -57.04 9.77 -7.73
N GLY A 340 -57.89 10.49 -6.98
CA GLY A 340 -57.47 11.67 -6.24
C GLY A 340 -56.45 11.38 -5.15
N THR A 341 -55.77 12.43 -4.68
CA THR A 341 -54.78 12.35 -3.59
C THR A 341 -55.43 12.04 -2.25
N ILE A 342 -54.86 11.10 -1.49
CA ILE A 342 -55.28 10.80 -0.12
C ILE A 342 -54.53 11.75 0.83
N ASN A 343 -55.26 12.48 1.67
CA ASN A 343 -54.71 13.28 2.76
C ASN A 343 -55.10 12.64 4.10
N THR A 344 -54.13 12.34 4.96
CA THR A 344 -54.40 11.80 6.31
C THR A 344 -55.27 12.78 7.09
N SER A 345 -56.41 12.30 7.59
CA SER A 345 -57.37 13.09 8.36
C SER A 345 -57.86 12.32 9.59
N ASP A 346 -56.93 11.65 10.26
CA ASP A 346 -57.21 10.86 11.47
C ASP A 346 -57.57 11.79 12.64
N THR A 347 -58.65 11.47 13.37
CA THR A 347 -59.11 12.29 14.51
C THR A 347 -58.12 12.30 15.67
N ARG A 348 -57.23 11.30 15.76
CA ARG A 348 -56.22 11.20 16.82
C ARG A 348 -55.09 12.22 16.64
N GLU A 349 -54.96 12.77 15.44
CA GLU A 349 -53.91 13.73 15.07
C GLU A 349 -54.44 15.17 15.00
N LYS A 350 -55.69 15.42 15.40
CA LYS A 350 -56.34 16.72 15.25
C LYS A 350 -56.99 17.20 16.53
N THR A 351 -56.77 18.47 16.85
CA THR A 351 -57.59 19.22 17.82
C THR A 351 -58.73 19.90 17.08
N TRP A 352 -59.95 19.58 17.47
CA TRP A 352 -61.14 20.12 16.82
C TRP A 352 -61.55 21.47 17.41
N ARG A 353 -61.64 22.52 16.57
CA ARG A 353 -62.09 23.86 16.97
C ARG A 353 -63.62 24.01 16.90
N GLY A 354 -64.30 23.18 16.10
CA GLY A 354 -65.71 23.38 15.76
C GLY A 354 -65.88 24.07 14.40
N THR A 355 -67.03 24.70 14.22
CA THR A 355 -67.47 25.32 12.95
C THR A 355 -66.70 26.60 12.60
N ALA A 356 -66.95 27.13 11.41
CA ALA A 356 -66.45 28.45 11.01
C ALA A 356 -67.15 29.57 11.80
N THR A 357 -66.39 30.60 12.16
CA THR A 357 -66.89 31.82 12.80
C THR A 357 -67.65 32.70 11.80
N GLU A 358 -68.42 33.67 12.29
CA GLU A 358 -69.13 34.62 11.42
C GLU A 358 -68.20 35.42 10.50
N ALA A 359 -67.04 35.85 11.01
CA ALA A 359 -66.04 36.56 10.19
C ALA A 359 -65.47 35.66 9.10
N GLU A 360 -65.18 34.40 9.43
CA GLU A 360 -64.75 33.40 8.45
C GLU A 360 -65.81 33.14 7.38
N LEU A 361 -67.09 33.00 7.77
CA LEU A 361 -68.18 32.81 6.82
C LEU A 361 -68.39 34.05 5.92
N ARG A 362 -68.24 35.27 6.44
CA ARG A 362 -68.26 36.49 5.61
C ARG A 362 -67.10 36.52 4.61
N ALA A 363 -65.89 36.21 5.06
CA ALA A 363 -64.72 36.13 4.18
C ALA A 363 -64.93 35.10 3.06
N ALA A 364 -65.37 33.89 3.41
CA ALA A 364 -65.67 32.84 2.44
C ALA A 364 -66.72 33.27 1.41
N ARG A 365 -67.81 33.94 1.82
CA ARG A 365 -68.82 34.49 0.90
C ARG A 365 -68.24 35.52 -0.06
N ARG A 366 -67.36 36.40 0.41
CA ARG A 366 -66.65 37.37 -0.43
C ARG A 366 -65.69 36.68 -1.41
N ILE A 367 -65.00 35.63 -0.98
CA ILE A 367 -64.09 34.85 -1.82
C ILE A 367 -64.85 34.11 -2.94
N ILE A 368 -66.08 33.65 -2.70
CA ILE A 368 -66.92 33.08 -3.78
C ILE A 368 -67.07 34.09 -4.94
N GLY A 369 -67.19 35.38 -4.65
CA GLY A 369 -67.27 36.44 -5.66
C GLY A 369 -65.97 36.71 -6.42
N GLU A 370 -64.83 36.22 -5.94
CA GLU A 370 -63.51 36.34 -6.59
C GLU A 370 -63.24 35.19 -7.57
N LEU A 371 -64.04 34.12 -7.56
CA LEU A 371 -63.86 33.00 -8.49
C LEU A 371 -64.13 33.44 -9.94
N GLY A 372 -63.16 33.19 -10.82
CA GLY A 372 -63.24 33.59 -12.22
C GLY A 372 -62.32 32.80 -13.15
N PHE A 373 -62.43 33.07 -14.44
CA PHE A 373 -61.53 32.51 -15.44
C PHE A 373 -60.22 33.29 -15.53
N PHE A 374 -59.12 32.59 -15.69
CA PHE A 374 -57.80 33.17 -15.93
C PHE A 374 -57.01 32.34 -16.95
N GLN A 375 -55.99 32.96 -17.53
CA GLN A 375 -55.00 32.30 -18.38
C GLN A 375 -53.62 32.59 -17.81
N TRP A 376 -52.66 31.69 -18.04
CA TRP A 376 -51.27 31.94 -17.65
C TRP A 376 -50.62 32.91 -18.64
N ASN A 377 -50.02 34.00 -18.15
CA ASN A 377 -49.31 34.96 -18.99
C ASN A 377 -48.24 34.30 -19.87
N ALA A 378 -47.49 33.33 -19.32
CA ALA A 378 -46.51 32.55 -20.08
C ALA A 378 -47.16 31.72 -21.21
N ALA A 379 -48.35 31.18 -20.99
CA ALA A 379 -49.08 30.45 -22.03
C ALA A 379 -49.61 31.39 -23.12
N ILE A 380 -50.08 32.59 -22.75
CA ILE A 380 -50.49 33.63 -23.71
C ILE A 380 -49.30 34.06 -24.56
N ALA A 381 -48.15 34.33 -23.94
CA ALA A 381 -46.94 34.75 -24.66
C ALA A 381 -46.48 33.72 -25.70
N VAL A 382 -46.67 32.43 -25.44
CA VAL A 382 -46.26 31.33 -26.34
C VAL A 382 -47.34 30.96 -27.37
N LYS A 383 -48.62 30.97 -26.97
CA LYS A 383 -49.72 30.39 -27.78
C LYS A 383 -50.69 31.44 -28.33
N GLY A 384 -50.50 32.71 -27.97
CA GLY A 384 -51.50 33.76 -28.17
C GLY A 384 -52.69 33.61 -27.20
N GLU A 385 -53.44 34.70 -27.03
CA GLU A 385 -54.61 34.74 -26.15
C GLU A 385 -55.66 33.67 -26.52
N ALA A 386 -55.93 33.51 -27.83
CA ALA A 386 -56.87 32.51 -28.33
C ALA A 386 -56.39 31.05 -28.16
N GLY A 387 -55.06 30.83 -28.12
CA GLY A 387 -54.47 29.48 -28.01
C GLY A 387 -54.16 29.05 -26.57
N ALA A 388 -54.08 29.99 -25.63
CA ALA A 388 -53.90 29.71 -24.21
C ALA A 388 -55.20 29.19 -23.58
N ARG A 389 -55.09 28.16 -22.74
CA ARG A 389 -56.28 27.54 -22.12
C ARG A 389 -56.83 28.43 -21.01
N LEU A 390 -58.17 28.47 -20.90
CA LEU A 390 -58.87 29.07 -19.76
C LEU A 390 -58.84 28.10 -18.57
N HIS A 391 -58.45 28.64 -17.42
CA HIS A 391 -58.46 27.98 -16.11
C HIS A 391 -59.48 28.70 -15.22
N PHE A 392 -60.02 28.03 -14.19
CA PHE A 392 -60.99 28.63 -13.28
C PHE A 392 -60.49 28.55 -11.83
N GLY A 393 -60.60 29.63 -11.08
CA GLY A 393 -60.13 29.70 -9.69
C GLY A 393 -60.12 31.13 -9.14
N ALA A 394 -59.36 31.34 -8.07
CA ALA A 394 -59.18 32.65 -7.44
C ALA A 394 -57.73 33.13 -7.56
N ARG A 395 -57.52 34.45 -7.55
CA ARG A 395 -56.18 35.03 -7.40
C ARG A 395 -55.79 35.03 -5.92
N ALA A 396 -54.62 34.47 -5.60
CA ALA A 396 -54.19 34.29 -4.22
C ALA A 396 -54.20 35.60 -3.43
N GLN A 397 -53.58 36.67 -3.94
CA GLN A 397 -53.50 37.96 -3.25
C GLN A 397 -54.87 38.59 -2.98
N ALA A 398 -55.87 38.38 -3.85
CA ALA A 398 -57.23 38.86 -3.60
C ALA A 398 -57.89 38.13 -2.42
N VAL A 399 -57.65 36.82 -2.30
CA VAL A 399 -58.10 36.04 -1.12
C VAL A 399 -57.40 36.53 0.15
N TRP A 400 -56.10 36.83 0.10
CA TRP A 400 -55.39 37.43 1.24
C TRP A 400 -56.01 38.77 1.65
N ALA A 401 -56.29 39.67 0.70
CA ALA A 401 -56.92 40.96 0.99
C ALA A 401 -58.31 40.81 1.64
N ILE A 402 -59.16 39.92 1.13
CA ILE A 402 -60.48 39.66 1.70
C ILE A 402 -60.39 39.15 3.15
N MET A 403 -59.45 38.24 3.42
CA MET A 403 -59.23 37.72 4.77
C MET A 403 -58.72 38.80 5.73
N ALA A 404 -57.87 39.71 5.24
CA ALA A 404 -57.39 40.85 6.02
C ALA A 404 -58.50 41.87 6.31
N ASP A 405 -59.36 42.17 5.34
CA ASP A 405 -60.50 43.08 5.50
C ASP A 405 -61.51 42.59 6.54
N GLU A 406 -61.66 41.27 6.70
CA GLU A 406 -62.52 40.67 7.73
C GLU A 406 -61.80 40.53 9.10
N GLY A 407 -60.57 41.04 9.21
CA GLY A 407 -59.76 41.01 10.44
C GLY A 407 -59.25 39.63 10.83
N LEU A 408 -59.18 38.69 9.88
CA LEU A 408 -58.77 37.30 10.15
C LEU A 408 -57.24 37.12 10.09
N ILE A 409 -56.58 37.93 9.28
CA ILE A 409 -55.12 37.98 9.09
C ILE A 409 -54.66 39.43 8.95
N GLU A 410 -53.34 39.66 9.02
CA GLU A 410 -52.76 40.97 8.72
C GLU A 410 -52.74 41.22 7.20
N PRO A 411 -52.90 42.48 6.74
CA PRO A 411 -52.70 42.83 5.34
C PRO A 411 -51.27 42.50 4.87
N ILE A 412 -51.14 42.22 3.57
CA ILE A 412 -49.82 42.12 2.93
C ILE A 412 -49.14 43.49 3.04
N ALA A 413 -47.97 43.54 3.67
CA ALA A 413 -47.18 44.75 3.84
C ALA A 413 -45.89 44.67 3.01
N ASP A 414 -45.49 45.80 2.42
CA ASP A 414 -44.25 45.90 1.68
C ASP A 414 -43.04 45.62 2.59
N GLY A 415 -42.14 44.75 2.14
CA GLY A 415 -40.91 44.41 2.84
C GLY A 415 -41.06 43.40 4.00
N ALA A 416 -42.28 42.91 4.27
CA ALA A 416 -42.52 41.84 5.24
C ALA A 416 -43.05 40.58 4.55
N ALA A 417 -42.55 39.41 4.96
CA ALA A 417 -43.06 38.13 4.47
C ALA A 417 -44.51 37.93 4.98
N PRO A 418 -45.51 37.82 4.08
CA PRO A 418 -46.88 37.58 4.49
C PRO A 418 -47.02 36.28 5.27
N SER A 419 -47.79 36.29 6.35
CA SER A 419 -48.07 35.09 7.15
C SER A 419 -49.55 34.97 7.46
N SER A 420 -50.03 33.73 7.56
CA SER A 420 -51.44 33.43 7.81
C SER A 420 -51.56 32.22 8.74
N ARG A 421 -52.55 32.26 9.63
CA ARG A 421 -52.97 31.10 10.43
C ARG A 421 -53.83 30.11 9.62
N TYR A 422 -54.29 30.51 8.45
CA TYR A 422 -55.12 29.71 7.55
C TYR A 422 -54.26 29.05 6.48
N ALA A 423 -54.12 27.72 6.57
CA ALA A 423 -53.19 26.95 5.72
C ALA A 423 -53.55 26.94 4.23
N PHE A 424 -54.78 27.30 3.84
CA PHE A 424 -55.12 27.44 2.43
C PHE A 424 -54.49 28.65 1.76
N LEU A 425 -53.92 29.59 2.55
CA LEU A 425 -53.10 30.69 2.08
C LEU A 425 -51.62 30.31 2.23
N CYS A 426 -50.88 30.29 1.14
CA CYS A 426 -49.45 30.00 1.15
C CYS A 426 -48.67 31.15 0.52
N HIS A 427 -47.51 31.47 1.12
CA HIS A 427 -46.49 32.33 0.56
C HIS A 427 -45.14 31.67 0.84
N ASP A 428 -44.32 31.57 -0.20
CA ASP A 428 -42.98 30.99 -0.11
C ASP A 428 -42.01 31.91 -0.85
N GLN A 429 -40.86 32.17 -0.23
CA GLN A 429 -39.75 32.92 -0.81
C GLN A 429 -38.52 32.01 -0.92
N TRP A 430 -37.71 32.21 -1.95
CA TRP A 430 -36.46 31.47 -2.15
C TRP A 430 -35.36 32.37 -2.71
N ASP A 431 -34.13 32.06 -2.32
CA ASP A 431 -32.92 32.71 -2.84
C ASP A 431 -32.46 32.06 -4.15
N GLU A 432 -31.47 32.66 -4.83
CA GLU A 432 -30.92 32.14 -6.10
C GLU A 432 -30.44 30.69 -5.98
N ALA A 433 -29.82 30.32 -4.86
CA ALA A 433 -29.35 28.96 -4.61
C ALA A 433 -30.48 27.91 -4.57
N ALA A 434 -31.72 28.31 -4.28
CA ALA A 434 -32.89 27.45 -4.20
C ALA A 434 -33.77 27.49 -5.46
N ALA A 435 -33.42 28.32 -6.45
CA ALA A 435 -34.19 28.52 -7.67
C ALA A 435 -33.96 27.45 -8.76
N GLY A 436 -33.07 26.49 -8.52
CA GLY A 436 -32.62 25.51 -9.52
C GLY A 436 -31.53 26.06 -10.45
N GLU A 437 -31.01 25.22 -11.34
CA GLU A 437 -29.98 25.65 -12.30
C GLU A 437 -30.50 26.78 -13.20
N GLY A 438 -29.82 27.94 -13.14
CA GLY A 438 -30.17 29.13 -13.92
C GLY A 438 -31.39 29.91 -13.42
N GLY A 439 -31.95 29.56 -12.25
CA GLY A 439 -33.06 30.28 -11.64
C GLY A 439 -32.63 31.52 -10.84
N SER A 440 -33.52 32.50 -10.73
CA SER A 440 -33.34 33.68 -9.88
C SER A 440 -34.11 33.56 -8.56
N ALA A 441 -33.67 34.32 -7.55
CA ALA A 441 -34.45 34.53 -6.34
C ALA A 441 -35.86 35.05 -6.66
N GLY A 442 -36.82 34.74 -5.79
CA GLY A 442 -38.19 35.19 -5.96
C GLY A 442 -39.12 34.68 -4.87
N ASP A 443 -40.40 35.00 -5.02
CA ASP A 443 -41.46 34.52 -4.16
C ASP A 443 -42.68 34.09 -4.99
N ARG A 444 -43.59 33.34 -4.36
CA ARG A 444 -44.86 32.93 -4.96
C ARG A 444 -45.93 32.88 -3.88
N PHE A 445 -47.12 33.35 -4.26
CA PHE A 445 -48.35 33.08 -3.53
C PHE A 445 -49.01 31.82 -4.08
N GLY A 446 -49.56 31.01 -3.19
CA GLY A 446 -50.26 29.78 -3.51
C GLY A 446 -51.58 29.65 -2.75
N LEU A 447 -52.48 28.84 -3.30
CA LEU A 447 -53.72 28.42 -2.64
C LEU A 447 -53.76 26.91 -2.52
N ARG A 448 -54.10 26.38 -1.34
CA ARG A 448 -54.49 24.96 -1.21
C ARG A 448 -55.96 24.85 -1.61
N THR A 449 -56.19 24.62 -2.90
CA THR A 449 -57.51 24.70 -3.53
C THR A 449 -58.53 23.76 -2.89
N ASP A 450 -58.12 22.58 -2.43
CA ASP A 450 -59.04 21.62 -1.78
C ASP A 450 -59.54 22.15 -0.42
N GLN A 451 -58.64 22.75 0.37
CA GLN A 451 -59.01 23.36 1.65
C GLN A 451 -59.87 24.62 1.44
N LEU A 452 -59.52 25.43 0.44
CA LEU A 452 -60.32 26.59 0.07
C LEU A 452 -61.72 26.15 -0.35
N ALA A 453 -61.86 25.14 -1.21
CA ALA A 453 -63.15 24.62 -1.63
C ALA A 453 -64.02 24.17 -0.45
N MET A 454 -63.46 23.41 0.51
CA MET A 454 -64.18 23.02 1.73
C MET A 454 -64.63 24.23 2.57
N PHE A 455 -63.80 25.27 2.64
CA PHE A 455 -64.16 26.53 3.32
C PHE A 455 -65.31 27.26 2.62
N LEU A 456 -65.31 27.30 1.29
CA LEU A 456 -66.40 27.91 0.52
C LEU A 456 -67.71 27.10 0.63
N ILE A 457 -67.63 25.77 0.68
CA ILE A 457 -68.78 24.88 0.90
C ILE A 457 -69.46 25.19 2.24
N ALA A 458 -68.68 25.35 3.32
CA ALA A 458 -69.24 25.70 4.63
C ALA A 458 -70.02 27.03 4.60
N ALA A 459 -69.57 27.99 3.80
CA ALA A 459 -70.27 29.26 3.62
C ALA A 459 -71.54 29.15 2.76
N GLN A 460 -71.53 28.27 1.76
CA GLN A 460 -72.72 27.95 0.98
C GLN A 460 -73.78 27.26 1.85
N ASP A 461 -73.38 26.28 2.66
CA ASP A 461 -74.26 25.59 3.62
C ASP A 461 -74.89 26.58 4.62
N ALA A 462 -74.08 27.44 5.25
CA ALA A 462 -74.59 28.47 6.16
C ALA A 462 -75.57 29.44 5.47
N ARG A 463 -75.34 29.76 4.19
CA ARG A 463 -76.27 30.59 3.40
C ARG A 463 -77.57 29.86 3.11
N LEU A 464 -77.51 28.58 2.76
CA LEU A 464 -78.70 27.76 2.51
C LEU A 464 -79.55 27.62 3.77
N ALA A 465 -78.94 27.28 4.91
CA ALA A 465 -79.62 27.19 6.20
C ALA A 465 -80.32 28.52 6.58
N ALA A 466 -79.68 29.67 6.30
CA ALA A 466 -80.30 30.97 6.53
C ALA A 466 -81.52 31.23 5.62
N LEU A 467 -81.51 30.73 4.38
CA LEU A 467 -82.66 30.85 3.47
C LEU A 467 -83.81 29.92 3.86
N GLU A 468 -83.50 28.70 4.31
CA GLU A 468 -84.49 27.72 4.74
C GLU A 468 -85.24 28.15 6.01
N THR A 469 -84.60 28.92 6.89
CA THR A 469 -85.26 29.48 8.08
C THR A 469 -86.11 30.72 7.77
N MET A 470 -85.97 31.30 6.58
CA MET A 470 -86.78 32.42 6.11
C MET A 470 -88.04 31.98 5.34
N ALA A 471 -88.11 30.71 4.93
CA ALA A 471 -89.25 30.10 4.26
C ALA A 471 -90.20 29.46 5.28
#